data_AF-A0A5E9AS43-F1
#
_entry.id   AF-A0A5E9AS43-F1
#
_cell.length_a   1.000
_cell.length_b   1.000
_cell.length_c   1.000
_cell.angle_alpha   90.00
_cell.angle_beta   90.00
_cell.angle_gamma   90.00
#
_symmetry.space_group_name_H-M   'P 1'
#
loop_
_entity.id
_entity.type
_entity.pdbx_description
1 polymer ?
#
loop_
_entity_poly.entity_id
_entity_poly.type
_entity_poly.pdbx_seq_one_letter_code
_entity_poly.pdbx_strand_id
1 'polypeptide(L)'
;AEAVPEAKAPALPAEANPVPAPAAPKPAPEPPKTTTAAPKAARPASISGAPRAEGEKPLASPAVRLRAKEAGIDLRQVSGSGPAGRISHEDIDAFVARGPQVARASGLAPKDGVEDIKVVGLRRKIAEKMTLAKSRIPHITYVEEIDVTALEELRATLNKEKRADRPKLTLLPFLMRAMVKAIGEQPNLNALFDDDAGIIHQHEGIHIGIAAQTPNGLVVPVVKHAEARDLWDSAVEVNRLADAAKAGTASREELSGSTITITSLGAMGGVATTPVINYPEVAIVGVNKIMVRPVWDGTQFIPRKMMNLSSSFDHRVIDGWDAAVFVQRIKALLETPALIFVD
;
A
#
# COMPACT_ATOMS: atom_id res chain seq x y z
N ALA A 1 -49.53 -5.32 52.36
CA ALA A 1 -48.50 -5.30 53.43
C ALA A 1 -47.32 -6.08 52.86
N GLU A 2 -46.14 -5.54 52.63
CA GLU A 2 -45.41 -4.46 53.30
C GLU A 2 -44.26 -4.11 52.33
N ALA A 3 -44.38 -3.06 51.52
CA ALA A 3 -43.70 -1.77 51.68
C ALA A 3 -42.25 -1.89 52.21
N VAL A 4 -41.28 -1.93 51.30
CA VAL A 4 -39.85 -1.66 51.60
C VAL A 4 -39.53 -0.26 51.06
N PRO A 5 -38.90 0.63 51.85
CA PRO A 5 -38.93 2.06 51.62
C PRO A 5 -37.86 2.58 50.66
N GLU A 6 -38.26 3.66 50.01
CA GLU A 6 -37.53 4.59 49.15
C GLU A 6 -36.32 5.22 49.88
N ALA A 7 -35.12 5.06 49.31
CA ALA A 7 -33.90 5.71 49.81
C ALA A 7 -33.62 6.99 49.02
N LYS A 8 -33.71 8.11 49.75
CA LYS A 8 -33.46 9.50 49.38
C LYS A 8 -32.12 9.74 48.67
N ALA A 9 -32.18 10.53 47.60
CA ALA A 9 -31.06 11.24 46.99
C ALA A 9 -30.45 12.29 47.94
N PRO A 10 -29.11 12.49 47.93
CA PRO A 10 -28.50 13.71 48.41
C PRO A 10 -28.26 14.71 47.26
N ALA A 11 -28.62 15.96 47.55
CA ALA A 11 -28.52 17.12 46.69
C ALA A 11 -27.08 17.57 46.41
N LEU A 12 -26.92 18.18 45.24
CA LEU A 12 -25.78 18.95 44.76
C LEU A 12 -25.39 20.11 45.70
N PRO A 13 -24.10 20.46 45.78
CA PRO A 13 -23.66 21.82 46.05
C PRO A 13 -23.21 22.54 44.77
N ALA A 14 -23.91 23.64 44.51
CA ALA A 14 -23.54 24.90 43.87
C ALA A 14 -22.19 25.09 43.15
N GLU A 15 -22.34 25.55 41.91
CA GLU A 15 -21.56 26.54 41.16
C GLU A 15 -20.35 27.20 41.87
N ALA A 16 -19.16 26.96 41.29
CA ALA A 16 -18.03 27.87 41.36
C ALA A 16 -17.78 28.43 39.96
N ASN A 17 -18.00 29.75 39.82
CA ASN A 17 -17.75 30.51 38.59
C ASN A 17 -16.26 30.50 38.20
N PRO A 18 -15.94 30.61 36.89
CA PRO A 18 -14.63 30.29 36.34
C PRO A 18 -13.59 31.39 36.56
N VAL A 19 -12.37 30.96 36.89
CA VAL A 19 -11.18 31.80 37.02
C VAL A 19 -10.68 32.21 35.61
N PRO A 20 -10.30 33.47 35.34
CA PRO A 20 -9.97 33.93 33.99
C PRO A 20 -8.64 33.37 33.48
N ALA A 21 -8.65 32.89 32.24
CA ALA A 21 -7.47 32.45 31.50
C ALA A 21 -6.49 33.61 31.23
N PRO A 22 -5.16 33.43 31.38
CA PRO A 22 -4.18 34.42 30.97
C PRO A 22 -4.12 34.54 29.44
N ALA A 23 -4.20 35.78 28.97
CA ALA A 23 -4.18 36.15 27.56
C ALA A 23 -2.88 35.76 26.85
N ALA A 24 -3.02 35.19 25.65
CA ALA A 24 -1.93 34.92 24.73
C ALA A 24 -1.30 36.24 24.20
N PRO A 25 0.03 36.34 24.13
CA PRO A 25 0.70 37.52 23.60
C PRO A 25 0.55 37.64 22.08
N LYS A 26 0.26 38.88 21.66
CA LYS A 26 0.07 39.36 20.29
C LYS A 26 1.38 39.25 19.47
N PRO A 27 1.35 38.89 18.17
CA PRO A 27 2.55 38.73 17.36
C PRO A 27 3.21 40.07 17.04
N ALA A 28 4.53 40.16 17.20
CA ALA A 28 5.35 41.28 16.73
C ALA A 28 5.64 41.17 15.21
N PRO A 29 5.82 42.28 14.50
CA PRO A 29 5.94 42.30 13.03
C PRO A 29 7.32 41.87 12.53
N GLU A 30 7.34 41.12 11.42
CA GLU A 30 8.54 40.72 10.67
C GLU A 30 9.27 41.91 10.05
N PRO A 31 10.62 41.95 10.08
CA PRO A 31 11.41 42.85 9.25
C PRO A 31 11.55 42.33 7.80
N PRO A 32 11.67 43.25 6.81
CA PRO A 32 11.50 42.97 5.39
C PRO A 32 12.64 42.19 4.73
N LYS A 33 12.24 41.34 3.76
CA LYS A 33 13.09 40.58 2.85
C LYS A 33 13.87 41.51 1.91
N THR A 34 15.19 41.50 2.02
CA THR A 34 16.10 42.09 1.03
C THR A 34 16.46 41.04 -0.03
N THR A 35 15.93 41.26 -1.22
CA THR A 35 16.29 40.58 -2.46
C THR A 35 17.67 41.08 -2.91
N THR A 36 18.66 40.20 -2.99
CA THR A 36 19.92 40.50 -3.70
C THR A 36 20.08 39.50 -4.84
N ALA A 37 19.81 39.98 -6.05
CA ALA A 37 20.10 39.27 -7.28
C ALA A 37 21.62 39.30 -7.53
N ALA A 38 22.25 38.13 -7.62
CA ALA A 38 23.64 37.99 -8.03
C ALA A 38 23.74 37.69 -9.55
N PRO A 39 24.78 38.19 -10.24
CA PRO A 39 24.87 38.13 -11.70
C PRO A 39 25.21 36.72 -12.21
N LYS A 40 24.63 36.38 -13.37
CA LYS A 40 24.83 35.12 -14.10
C LYS A 40 26.21 35.12 -14.77
N ALA A 41 27.19 34.44 -14.17
CA ALA A 41 28.48 34.16 -14.79
C ALA A 41 28.35 33.04 -15.84
N ALA A 42 29.01 33.26 -16.99
CA ALA A 42 29.05 32.36 -18.14
C ALA A 42 29.69 31.01 -17.79
N ARG A 43 29.12 29.92 -18.33
CA ARG A 43 29.70 28.57 -18.29
C ARG A 43 30.94 28.50 -19.20
N PRO A 44 32.11 28.05 -18.72
CA PRO A 44 33.11 27.43 -19.58
C PRO A 44 32.65 26.00 -19.92
N ALA A 45 32.92 25.58 -21.15
CA ALA A 45 32.63 24.23 -21.64
C ALA A 45 33.27 23.16 -20.74
N SER A 46 32.51 22.09 -20.47
CA SER A 46 32.98 20.94 -19.71
C SER A 46 34.01 20.15 -20.52
N ILE A 47 35.28 20.25 -20.15
CA ILE A 47 36.32 19.32 -20.60
C ILE A 47 36.33 18.17 -19.59
N SER A 48 35.53 17.13 -19.83
CA SER A 48 35.57 15.88 -19.07
C SER A 48 36.51 14.90 -19.75
N GLY A 49 37.76 14.86 -19.32
CA GLY A 49 38.66 13.74 -19.59
C GLY A 49 38.89 12.97 -18.31
N ALA A 50 38.43 11.72 -18.25
CA ALA A 50 38.92 10.78 -17.24
C ALA A 50 40.44 10.60 -17.39
N PRO A 51 41.19 10.21 -16.34
CA PRO A 51 42.61 9.92 -16.46
C PRO A 51 42.87 8.91 -17.59
N ARG A 52 43.91 9.15 -18.40
CA ARG A 52 44.25 8.24 -19.51
C ARG A 52 44.61 6.85 -18.95
N ALA A 53 44.16 5.78 -19.62
CA ALA A 53 44.37 4.41 -19.19
C ALA A 53 45.86 4.02 -19.18
N GLU A 54 46.21 3.02 -18.38
CA GLU A 54 47.60 2.57 -18.20
C GLU A 54 48.13 1.93 -19.49
N GLY A 55 48.86 2.71 -20.29
CA GLY A 55 49.41 2.31 -21.59
C GLY A 55 49.36 3.41 -22.66
N GLU A 56 48.50 4.42 -22.48
CA GLU A 56 48.37 5.52 -23.43
C GLU A 56 49.39 6.63 -23.12
N LYS A 57 50.40 6.79 -23.98
CA LYS A 57 51.47 7.77 -23.78
C LYS A 57 50.93 9.19 -23.98
N PRO A 58 51.00 10.09 -22.97
CA PRO A 58 50.54 11.46 -23.13
C PRO A 58 51.31 12.20 -24.22
N LEU A 59 50.58 12.84 -25.13
CA LEU A 59 51.14 13.71 -26.16
C LEU A 59 51.56 15.03 -25.51
N ALA A 60 52.85 15.17 -25.22
CA ALA A 60 53.43 16.36 -24.59
C ALA A 60 54.83 16.61 -25.18
N SER A 61 55.17 17.87 -25.40
CA SER A 61 56.51 18.25 -25.90
C SER A 61 57.59 18.01 -24.83
N PRO A 62 58.88 17.89 -25.20
CA PRO A 62 59.97 17.62 -24.25
C PRO A 62 60.05 18.63 -23.09
N ALA A 63 59.79 19.91 -23.35
CA ALA A 63 59.79 20.96 -22.33
C ALA A 63 58.64 20.80 -21.31
N VAL A 64 57.44 20.43 -21.78
CA VAL A 64 56.27 20.16 -20.93
C VAL A 64 56.51 18.91 -20.06
N ARG A 65 57.20 17.89 -20.59
CA ARG A 65 57.60 16.69 -19.83
C ARG A 65 58.62 17.00 -18.74
N LEU A 66 59.60 17.85 -19.03
CA LEU A 66 60.59 18.27 -18.03
C LEU A 66 59.91 19.05 -16.90
N ARG A 67 59.06 20.03 -17.23
CA ARG A 67 58.31 20.81 -16.23
C ARG A 67 57.37 19.95 -15.38
N ALA A 68 56.67 18.99 -15.98
CA ALA A 68 55.86 18.03 -15.22
C ALA A 68 56.71 17.19 -14.26
N LYS A 69 57.90 16.75 -14.69
CA LYS A 69 58.84 15.98 -13.86
C LYS A 69 59.41 16.82 -12.71
N GLU A 70 59.75 18.07 -12.95
CA GLU A 70 60.22 19.02 -11.93
C GLU A 70 59.13 19.38 -10.93
N ALA A 71 57.89 19.52 -11.39
CA ALA A 71 56.72 19.75 -10.54
C ALA A 71 56.17 18.47 -9.87
N GLY A 72 56.75 17.29 -10.16
CA GLY A 72 56.31 16.01 -9.60
C GLY A 72 54.93 15.52 -10.08
N ILE A 73 54.45 16.00 -11.23
CA ILE A 73 53.10 15.73 -11.76
C ILE A 73 53.13 14.60 -12.80
N ASP A 74 52.23 13.63 -12.65
CA ASP A 74 52.00 12.61 -13.67
C ASP A 74 51.13 13.16 -14.81
N LEU A 75 51.72 13.27 -16.01
CA LEU A 75 51.06 13.75 -17.23
C LEU A 75 49.82 12.95 -17.64
N ARG A 76 49.61 11.73 -17.11
CA ARG A 76 48.38 10.94 -17.34
C ARG A 76 47.16 11.55 -16.68
N GLN A 77 47.35 12.34 -15.61
CA GLN A 77 46.30 12.98 -14.83
C GLN A 77 45.95 14.38 -15.34
N VAL A 78 46.79 14.93 -16.24
CA VAL A 78 46.61 16.26 -16.82
C VAL A 78 45.86 16.14 -18.15
N SER A 79 44.69 16.78 -18.23
CA SER A 79 43.95 16.94 -19.48
C SER A 79 44.62 18.00 -20.34
N GLY A 80 44.96 17.66 -21.59
CA GLY A 80 45.59 18.60 -22.53
C GLY A 80 44.56 19.34 -23.35
N SER A 81 44.67 20.66 -23.43
CA SER A 81 43.75 21.54 -24.18
C SER A 81 44.19 21.77 -25.64
N GLY A 82 45.38 21.32 -26.04
CA GLY A 82 45.92 21.50 -27.38
C GLY A 82 45.36 20.57 -28.46
N PRO A 83 45.69 20.79 -29.74
CA PRO A 83 45.23 19.96 -30.87
C PRO A 83 45.54 18.48 -30.65
N ALA A 84 44.55 17.60 -30.89
CA ALA A 84 44.61 16.16 -30.59
C ALA A 84 44.87 15.80 -29.12
N GLY A 85 44.50 16.68 -28.17
CA GLY A 85 44.63 16.44 -26.73
C GLY A 85 46.07 16.59 -26.21
N ARG A 86 46.90 17.36 -26.91
CA ARG A 86 48.29 17.67 -26.52
C ARG A 86 48.31 18.53 -25.26
N ILE A 87 49.15 18.16 -24.29
CA ILE A 87 49.32 18.91 -23.04
C ILE A 87 50.26 20.09 -23.29
N SER A 88 49.82 21.29 -22.92
CA SER A 88 50.59 22.54 -22.97
C SER A 88 51.18 22.90 -21.60
N HIS A 89 52.06 23.91 -21.54
CA HIS A 89 52.57 24.42 -20.27
C HIS A 89 51.47 25.05 -19.41
N GLU A 90 50.51 25.71 -20.06
CA GLU A 90 49.34 26.32 -19.40
C GLU A 90 48.46 25.27 -18.73
N ASP A 91 48.32 24.08 -19.32
CA ASP A 91 47.57 22.97 -18.72
C ASP A 91 48.24 22.42 -17.45
N ILE A 92 49.59 22.39 -17.41
CA ILE A 92 50.34 22.00 -16.22
C ILE A 92 50.19 23.06 -15.14
N ASP A 93 50.36 24.34 -15.48
CA ASP A 93 50.25 25.43 -14.51
C ASP A 93 48.83 25.52 -13.94
N ALA A 94 47.81 25.30 -14.78
CA ALA A 94 46.42 25.19 -14.35
C ALA A 94 46.18 23.96 -13.45
N PHE A 95 46.82 22.83 -13.71
CA PHE A 95 46.73 21.63 -12.88
C PHE A 95 47.42 21.82 -11.52
N VAL A 96 48.59 22.46 -11.49
CA VAL A 96 49.30 22.85 -10.25
C VAL A 96 48.41 23.77 -9.40
N ALA A 97 47.81 24.78 -10.02
CA ALA A 97 46.97 25.76 -9.31
C ALA A 97 45.66 25.16 -8.79
N ARG A 98 45.09 24.17 -9.50
CA ARG A 98 43.81 23.53 -9.15
C ARG A 98 43.98 22.36 -8.18
N GLY A 99 45.16 21.76 -8.13
CA GLY A 99 45.43 20.50 -7.44
C GLY A 99 44.83 19.28 -8.17
N PRO A 100 45.25 18.06 -7.83
CA PRO A 100 44.71 16.83 -8.42
C PRO A 100 43.22 16.74 -8.11
N GLN A 101 42.40 16.86 -9.15
CA GLN A 101 40.96 16.73 -9.05
C GLN A 101 40.64 15.24 -8.86
N VAL A 102 40.62 14.78 -7.60
CA VAL A 102 40.14 13.44 -7.26
C VAL A 102 38.73 13.36 -7.81
N ALA A 103 38.55 12.53 -8.84
CA ALA A 103 37.22 12.25 -9.37
C ALA A 103 36.38 11.78 -8.19
N ARG A 104 35.43 12.62 -7.72
CA ARG A 104 34.44 12.17 -6.76
C ARG A 104 33.72 11.03 -7.44
N ALA A 105 33.96 9.81 -6.96
CA ALA A 105 33.22 8.65 -7.41
C ALA A 105 31.74 9.00 -7.31
N SER A 106 31.01 8.89 -8.42
CA SER A 106 29.55 8.95 -8.42
C SER A 106 29.06 7.69 -7.72
N GLY A 107 29.13 7.69 -6.39
CA GLY A 107 28.80 6.60 -5.51
C GLY A 107 27.70 6.99 -4.54
N LEU A 108 27.00 5.99 -4.01
CA LEU A 108 26.05 6.17 -2.91
C LEU A 108 26.81 6.74 -1.70
N ALA A 109 26.35 7.89 -1.20
CA ALA A 109 26.88 8.51 0.01
C ALA A 109 25.97 8.23 1.21
N PRO A 110 26.51 8.13 2.44
CA PRO A 110 25.72 8.03 3.66
C PRO A 110 24.72 9.21 3.78
N LYS A 111 23.50 8.92 4.21
CA LYS A 111 22.45 9.90 4.50
C LYS A 111 22.00 9.73 5.94
N ASP A 112 22.49 10.61 6.82
CA ASP A 112 22.23 10.55 8.27
C ASP A 112 21.09 11.49 8.72
N GLY A 113 20.36 12.09 7.77
CA GLY A 113 19.27 13.00 8.07
C GLY A 113 18.04 12.27 8.63
N VAL A 114 17.52 12.75 9.76
CA VAL A 114 16.23 12.31 10.33
C VAL A 114 15.21 13.42 10.10
N GLU A 115 14.05 13.05 9.55
CA GLU A 115 12.91 13.96 9.35
C GLU A 115 11.74 13.52 10.23
N ASP A 116 11.31 14.39 11.14
CA ASP A 116 10.18 14.13 12.04
C ASP A 116 8.84 14.45 11.36
N ILE A 117 8.11 13.40 10.96
CA ILE A 117 6.79 13.54 10.32
C ILE A 117 5.69 13.21 11.33
N LYS A 118 4.92 14.22 11.73
CA LYS A 118 3.78 14.03 12.65
C LYS A 118 2.66 13.18 12.01
N VAL A 119 2.12 12.23 12.78
CA VAL A 119 0.96 11.42 12.37
C VAL A 119 -0.34 12.13 12.76
N VAL A 120 -1.06 12.66 11.77
CA VAL A 120 -2.29 13.45 11.98
C VAL A 120 -3.45 12.98 11.10
N GLY A 121 -4.67 13.47 11.38
CA GLY A 121 -5.85 13.26 10.54
C GLY A 121 -6.21 11.78 10.31
N LEU A 122 -6.40 11.41 9.05
CA LEU A 122 -6.76 10.04 8.64
C LEU A 122 -5.68 9.02 9.03
N ARG A 123 -4.40 9.35 8.90
CA ARG A 123 -3.29 8.44 9.24
C ARG A 123 -3.31 8.07 10.73
N ARG A 124 -3.63 9.03 11.61
CA ARG A 124 -3.80 8.78 13.05
C ARG A 124 -4.95 7.81 13.32
N LYS A 125 -6.12 8.05 12.71
CA LYS A 125 -7.29 7.16 12.88
C LYS A 125 -7.02 5.74 12.38
N ILE A 126 -6.29 5.59 11.26
CA ILE A 126 -5.87 4.28 10.76
C ILE A 126 -4.96 3.60 11.79
N ALA A 127 -3.94 4.30 12.31
CA ALA A 127 -3.04 3.74 13.31
C ALA A 127 -3.77 3.30 14.58
N GLU A 128 -4.70 4.11 15.08
CA GLU A 128 -5.57 3.77 16.22
C GLU A 128 -6.40 2.52 15.95
N LYS A 129 -7.08 2.44 14.79
CA LYS A 129 -7.87 1.26 14.40
C LYS A 129 -7.02 0.00 14.24
N MET A 130 -5.85 0.09 13.62
CA MET A 130 -4.96 -1.06 13.42
C MET A 130 -4.41 -1.56 14.77
N THR A 131 -4.09 -0.64 15.68
CA THR A 131 -3.67 -0.98 17.04
C THR A 131 -4.80 -1.68 17.79
N LEU A 132 -6.03 -1.14 17.70
CA LEU A 132 -7.22 -1.73 18.33
C LEU A 132 -7.50 -3.15 17.81
N ALA A 133 -7.51 -3.33 16.49
CA ALA A 133 -7.74 -4.64 15.88
C ALA A 133 -6.67 -5.66 16.34
N LYS A 134 -5.38 -5.26 16.33
CA LYS A 134 -4.30 -6.19 16.65
C LYS A 134 -4.15 -6.47 18.15
N SER A 135 -4.59 -5.56 19.01
CA SER A 135 -4.55 -5.76 20.46
C SER A 135 -5.75 -6.53 21.00
N ARG A 136 -6.94 -6.36 20.40
CA ARG A 136 -8.17 -7.03 20.86
C ARG A 136 -8.44 -8.37 20.18
N ILE A 137 -8.19 -8.48 18.88
CA ILE A 137 -8.56 -9.68 18.11
C ILE A 137 -7.39 -10.67 18.07
N PRO A 138 -7.51 -11.87 18.66
CA PRO A 138 -6.58 -12.96 18.44
C PRO A 138 -6.78 -13.51 17.02
N HIS A 139 -6.01 -12.99 16.07
CA HIS A 139 -6.10 -13.41 14.67
C HIS A 139 -5.55 -14.83 14.50
N ILE A 140 -6.35 -15.70 13.88
CA ILE A 140 -5.82 -16.85 13.14
C ILE A 140 -5.80 -16.53 11.66
N THR A 141 -4.75 -16.96 10.97
CA THR A 141 -4.67 -16.84 9.51
C THR A 141 -4.67 -18.23 8.90
N TYR A 142 -5.58 -18.45 7.95
CA TYR A 142 -5.66 -19.64 7.12
C TYR A 142 -5.32 -19.25 5.68
N VAL A 143 -4.36 -19.96 5.06
CA VAL A 143 -3.93 -19.69 3.68
C VAL A 143 -4.17 -20.92 2.84
N GLU A 144 -4.87 -20.75 1.73
CA GLU A 144 -5.22 -21.83 0.81
C GLU A 144 -4.86 -21.47 -0.62
N GLU A 145 -4.38 -22.46 -1.36
CA GLU A 145 -4.11 -22.33 -2.79
C GLU A 145 -5.34 -22.78 -3.59
N ILE A 146 -5.72 -22.00 -4.58
CA ILE A 146 -6.94 -22.17 -5.38
C ILE A 146 -6.55 -22.16 -6.85
N ASP A 147 -7.03 -23.16 -7.57
CA ASP A 147 -6.91 -23.19 -9.03
C ASP A 147 -8.01 -22.36 -9.69
N VAL A 148 -7.66 -21.14 -10.11
CA VAL A 148 -8.60 -20.23 -10.77
C VAL A 148 -8.58 -20.34 -12.29
N THR A 149 -8.04 -21.42 -12.86
CA THR A 149 -7.94 -21.60 -14.32
C THR A 149 -9.31 -21.54 -15.00
N ALA A 150 -10.26 -22.37 -14.55
CA ALA A 150 -11.62 -22.41 -15.10
C ALA A 150 -12.35 -21.07 -14.92
N LEU A 151 -12.16 -20.43 -13.77
CA LEU A 151 -12.74 -19.12 -13.47
C LEU A 151 -12.19 -18.02 -14.39
N GLU A 152 -10.89 -18.01 -14.64
CA GLU A 152 -10.25 -17.07 -15.55
C GLU A 152 -10.70 -17.27 -17.00
N GLU A 153 -10.92 -18.52 -17.43
CA GLU A 153 -11.47 -18.85 -18.75
C GLU A 153 -12.94 -18.40 -18.89
N LEU A 154 -13.76 -18.65 -17.87
CA LEU A 154 -15.14 -18.15 -17.81
C LEU A 154 -15.17 -16.63 -17.86
N ARG A 155 -14.37 -15.96 -17.02
CA ARG A 155 -14.27 -14.50 -16.98
C ARG A 155 -13.80 -13.94 -18.31
N ALA A 156 -12.83 -14.58 -18.98
CA ALA A 156 -12.40 -14.18 -20.31
C ALA A 156 -13.53 -14.32 -21.33
N THR A 157 -14.30 -15.40 -21.28
CA THR A 157 -15.44 -15.66 -22.17
C THR A 157 -16.54 -14.64 -21.96
N LEU A 158 -16.97 -14.38 -20.72
CA LEU A 158 -17.98 -13.39 -20.39
C LEU A 158 -17.57 -11.96 -20.79
N ASN A 159 -16.27 -11.65 -20.78
CA ASN A 159 -15.75 -10.36 -21.21
C ASN A 159 -15.58 -10.21 -22.74
N LYS A 160 -15.72 -11.29 -23.55
CA LYS A 160 -15.67 -11.18 -25.02
C LYS A 160 -16.91 -10.47 -25.55
N GLU A 161 -18.07 -10.72 -24.95
CA GLU A 161 -19.32 -10.06 -25.29
C GLU A 161 -19.34 -8.64 -24.70
N LYS A 162 -18.80 -7.69 -25.46
CA LYS A 162 -18.85 -6.28 -25.09
C LYS A 162 -20.28 -5.76 -25.27
N ARG A 163 -20.95 -5.46 -24.17
CA ARG A 163 -22.22 -4.71 -24.16
C ARG A 163 -21.98 -3.36 -23.48
N ALA A 164 -22.57 -2.28 -24.03
CA ALA A 164 -22.30 -0.92 -23.56
C ALA A 164 -22.76 -0.68 -22.11
N ASP A 165 -23.73 -1.47 -21.64
CA ASP A 165 -24.33 -1.46 -20.30
C ASP A 165 -23.55 -2.30 -19.27
N ARG A 166 -22.53 -3.07 -19.70
CA ARG A 166 -21.82 -4.00 -18.81
C ARG A 166 -20.36 -3.60 -18.61
N PRO A 167 -19.91 -3.37 -17.37
CA PRO A 167 -18.49 -3.13 -17.10
C PRO A 167 -17.68 -4.41 -17.31
N LYS A 168 -16.37 -4.24 -17.52
CA LYS A 168 -15.45 -5.38 -17.60
C LYS A 168 -15.43 -6.14 -16.26
N LEU A 169 -15.65 -7.45 -16.29
CA LEU A 169 -15.57 -8.30 -15.11
C LEU A 169 -14.12 -8.52 -14.68
N THR A 170 -13.85 -8.18 -13.43
CA THR A 170 -12.67 -8.57 -12.68
C THR A 170 -12.95 -9.84 -11.87
N LEU A 171 -12.01 -10.30 -11.05
CA LEU A 171 -12.20 -11.46 -10.19
C LEU A 171 -13.11 -11.17 -8.99
N LEU A 172 -13.11 -9.92 -8.49
CA LEU A 172 -13.81 -9.54 -7.26
C LEU A 172 -15.31 -9.87 -7.29
N PRO A 173 -16.08 -9.58 -8.36
CA PRO A 173 -17.49 -9.97 -8.42
C PRO A 173 -17.74 -11.47 -8.26
N PHE A 174 -16.87 -12.32 -8.80
CA PHE A 174 -16.99 -13.78 -8.63
C PHE A 174 -16.68 -14.20 -7.19
N LEU A 175 -15.64 -13.62 -6.59
CA LEU A 175 -15.31 -13.88 -5.19
C LEU A 175 -16.44 -13.43 -4.26
N MET A 176 -17.04 -12.25 -4.51
CA MET A 176 -18.19 -11.77 -3.75
C MET A 176 -19.37 -12.75 -3.84
N ARG A 177 -19.72 -13.23 -5.04
CA ARG A 177 -20.78 -14.23 -5.20
C ARG A 177 -20.46 -15.56 -4.52
N ALA A 178 -19.20 -16.00 -4.58
CA ALA A 178 -18.75 -17.20 -3.88
C ALA A 178 -18.84 -17.04 -2.34
N MET A 179 -18.43 -15.87 -1.82
CA MET A 179 -18.53 -15.54 -0.39
C MET A 179 -19.99 -15.46 0.07
N VAL A 180 -20.88 -14.84 -0.71
CA VAL A 180 -22.32 -14.81 -0.41
C VAL A 180 -22.87 -16.23 -0.24
N LYS A 181 -22.55 -17.15 -1.15
CA LYS A 181 -23.02 -18.54 -1.06
C LYS A 181 -22.42 -19.27 0.14
N ALA A 182 -21.12 -19.11 0.38
CA ALA A 182 -20.44 -19.71 1.54
C ALA A 182 -20.97 -19.18 2.88
N ILE A 183 -21.25 -17.87 2.98
CA ILE A 183 -21.83 -17.24 4.17
C ILE A 183 -23.27 -17.73 4.40
N GLY A 184 -24.05 -17.94 3.34
CA GLY A 184 -25.39 -18.52 3.46
C GLY A 184 -25.39 -19.91 4.12
N GLU A 185 -24.31 -20.67 3.94
CA GLU A 185 -24.10 -21.99 4.57
C GLU A 185 -23.43 -21.89 5.95
N GLN A 186 -22.66 -20.82 6.21
CA GLN A 186 -22.01 -20.54 7.50
C GLN A 186 -22.30 -19.12 8.01
N PRO A 187 -23.51 -18.87 8.54
CA PRO A 187 -23.95 -17.53 8.90
C PRO A 187 -23.15 -16.85 10.02
N ASN A 188 -22.40 -17.61 10.84
CA ASN A 188 -21.53 -17.09 11.89
C ASN A 188 -20.35 -16.27 11.35
N LEU A 189 -19.96 -16.45 10.09
CA LEU A 189 -18.92 -15.66 9.43
C LEU A 189 -19.37 -14.23 9.11
N ASN A 190 -20.69 -13.97 9.09
CA ASN A 190 -21.27 -12.66 8.86
C ASN A 190 -21.67 -12.00 10.18
N ALA A 191 -20.69 -11.80 11.06
CA ALA A 191 -20.91 -11.28 12.39
C ALA A 191 -19.92 -10.19 12.78
N LEU A 192 -20.34 -9.37 13.76
CA LEU A 192 -19.50 -8.42 14.47
C LEU A 192 -19.38 -8.85 15.92
N PHE A 193 -18.20 -8.69 16.52
CA PHE A 193 -18.01 -9.00 17.93
C PHE A 193 -17.84 -7.73 18.76
N ASP A 194 -18.78 -7.49 19.66
CA ASP A 194 -18.66 -6.45 20.69
C ASP A 194 -17.91 -7.04 21.88
N ASP A 195 -16.62 -6.72 22.01
CA ASP A 195 -15.80 -7.26 23.11
C ASP A 195 -16.17 -6.65 24.47
N ASP A 196 -16.71 -5.42 24.49
CA ASP A 196 -17.02 -4.74 25.74
C ASP A 196 -18.29 -5.33 26.35
N ALA A 197 -19.28 -5.67 25.51
CA ALA A 197 -20.51 -6.35 25.93
C ALA A 197 -20.38 -7.89 25.95
N GLY A 198 -19.40 -8.45 25.24
CA GLY A 198 -19.25 -9.90 25.04
C GLY A 198 -20.35 -10.48 24.14
N ILE A 199 -20.85 -9.71 23.17
CA ILE A 199 -22.00 -10.07 22.32
C ILE A 199 -21.54 -10.24 20.87
N ILE A 200 -22.02 -11.32 20.23
CA ILE A 200 -21.87 -11.53 18.79
C ILE A 200 -23.15 -11.02 18.10
N HIS A 201 -22.99 -10.02 17.25
CA HIS A 201 -24.06 -9.50 16.40
C HIS A 201 -23.97 -10.18 15.04
N GLN A 202 -24.84 -11.15 14.81
CA GLN A 202 -24.93 -11.84 13.53
C GLN A 202 -25.88 -11.09 12.59
N HIS A 203 -25.46 -10.90 11.35
CA HIS A 203 -26.20 -10.12 10.36
C HIS A 203 -26.81 -11.03 9.28
N GLU A 204 -28.04 -10.72 8.87
CA GLU A 204 -28.65 -11.36 7.70
C GLU A 204 -28.13 -10.76 6.38
N GLY A 205 -28.05 -9.42 6.32
CA GLY A 205 -27.49 -8.72 5.18
C GLY A 205 -25.98 -8.90 5.08
N ILE A 206 -25.48 -9.20 3.89
CA ILE A 206 -24.05 -9.39 3.64
C ILE A 206 -23.49 -8.09 3.07
N HIS A 207 -22.75 -7.36 3.90
CA HIS A 207 -22.16 -6.08 3.54
C HIS A 207 -20.64 -6.24 3.37
N ILE A 208 -20.19 -6.35 2.11
CA ILE A 208 -18.79 -6.65 1.83
C ILE A 208 -18.00 -5.34 1.73
N GLY A 209 -17.10 -5.12 2.68
CA GLY A 209 -16.07 -4.08 2.60
C GLY A 209 -15.02 -4.43 1.56
N ILE A 210 -14.67 -3.50 0.67
CA ILE A 210 -13.63 -3.68 -0.35
C ILE A 210 -12.48 -2.74 -0.05
N ALA A 211 -11.34 -3.27 0.40
CA ALA A 211 -10.19 -2.44 0.71
C ALA A 211 -9.62 -1.79 -0.56
N ALA A 212 -9.60 -0.45 -0.59
CA ALA A 212 -9.17 0.36 -1.72
C ALA A 212 -8.02 1.29 -1.31
N GLN A 213 -6.88 1.18 -2.00
CA GLN A 213 -5.76 2.08 -1.82
C GLN A 213 -6.05 3.42 -2.53
N THR A 214 -5.92 4.52 -1.79
CA THR A 214 -6.05 5.89 -2.31
C THR A 214 -4.77 6.68 -2.04
N PRO A 215 -4.58 7.86 -2.66
CA PRO A 215 -3.46 8.75 -2.33
C PRO A 215 -3.42 9.17 -0.86
N ASN A 216 -4.57 9.24 -0.20
CA ASN A 216 -4.71 9.67 1.19
C ASN A 216 -4.58 8.52 2.21
N GLY A 217 -4.54 7.27 1.73
CA GLY A 217 -4.45 6.07 2.56
C GLY A 217 -5.41 4.97 2.12
N LEU A 218 -5.48 3.91 2.93
CA LEU A 218 -6.43 2.83 2.72
C LEU A 218 -7.82 3.26 3.23
N VAL A 219 -8.84 3.05 2.40
CA VAL A 219 -10.25 3.18 2.79
C VAL A 219 -10.98 1.89 2.41
N VAL A 220 -12.11 1.62 3.07
CA VAL A 220 -12.90 0.39 2.85
C VAL A 220 -14.33 0.79 2.50
N PRO A 221 -14.62 1.13 1.23
CA PRO A 221 -15.99 1.26 0.77
C PRO A 221 -16.75 -0.06 0.87
N VAL A 222 -18.05 0.00 1.09
CA VAL A 222 -18.90 -1.14 1.43
C VAL A 222 -19.91 -1.39 0.32
N VAL A 223 -19.84 -2.55 -0.32
CA VAL A 223 -20.90 -3.06 -1.17
C VAL A 223 -22.01 -3.59 -0.27
N LYS A 224 -23.09 -2.83 -0.13
CA LYS A 224 -24.24 -3.24 0.68
C LYS A 224 -25.12 -4.24 -0.07
N HIS A 225 -25.70 -5.17 0.69
CA HIS A 225 -26.60 -6.21 0.20
C HIS A 225 -25.98 -6.99 -0.96
N ALA A 226 -24.76 -7.50 -0.76
CA ALA A 226 -24.06 -8.28 -1.77
C ALA A 226 -24.85 -9.54 -2.15
N GLU A 227 -25.63 -10.09 -1.22
CA GLU A 227 -26.53 -11.22 -1.45
C GLU A 227 -27.59 -10.93 -2.52
N ALA A 228 -28.08 -9.69 -2.57
CA ALA A 228 -29.13 -9.24 -3.47
C ALA A 228 -28.61 -8.75 -4.83
N ARG A 229 -27.28 -8.77 -5.05
CA ARG A 229 -26.66 -8.28 -6.29
C ARG A 229 -26.24 -9.43 -7.19
N ASP A 230 -26.52 -9.30 -8.47
CA ASP A 230 -25.96 -10.23 -9.45
C ASP A 230 -24.47 -9.94 -9.73
N LEU A 231 -23.87 -10.72 -10.62
CA LEU A 231 -22.46 -10.59 -10.97
C LEU A 231 -22.11 -9.24 -11.61
N TRP A 232 -22.97 -8.73 -12.48
CA TRP A 232 -22.73 -7.49 -13.22
C TRP A 232 -23.01 -6.27 -12.35
N ASP A 233 -24.08 -6.30 -11.56
CA ASP A 233 -24.40 -5.27 -10.55
C ASP A 233 -23.28 -5.16 -9.52
N SER A 234 -22.71 -6.28 -9.09
CA SER A 234 -21.54 -6.29 -8.22
C SER A 234 -20.34 -5.61 -8.89
N ALA A 235 -20.11 -5.85 -10.17
CA ALA A 235 -19.03 -5.22 -10.92
C ALA A 235 -19.24 -3.71 -11.10
N VAL A 236 -20.46 -3.28 -11.41
CA VAL A 236 -20.83 -1.86 -11.49
C VAL A 236 -20.58 -1.17 -10.16
N GLU A 237 -21.06 -1.75 -9.07
CA GLU A 237 -20.97 -1.15 -7.74
C GLU A 237 -19.53 -1.08 -7.23
N VAL A 238 -18.74 -2.14 -7.42
CA VAL A 238 -17.31 -2.13 -7.04
C VAL A 238 -16.55 -1.05 -7.81
N ASN A 239 -16.81 -0.86 -9.11
CA ASN A 239 -16.17 0.19 -9.88
C ASN A 239 -16.58 1.58 -9.39
N ARG A 240 -17.88 1.81 -9.18
CA ARG A 240 -18.41 3.07 -8.67
C ARG A 240 -17.78 3.45 -7.33
N LEU A 241 -17.73 2.50 -6.39
CA LEU A 241 -17.14 2.69 -5.07
C LEU A 241 -15.62 2.90 -5.14
N ALA A 242 -14.92 2.17 -6.01
CA ALA A 242 -13.48 2.35 -6.20
C ALA A 242 -13.15 3.74 -6.75
N ASP A 243 -13.96 4.25 -7.68
CA ASP A 243 -13.78 5.59 -8.24
C ASP A 243 -14.12 6.67 -7.22
N ALA A 244 -15.21 6.51 -6.46
CA ALA A 244 -15.57 7.42 -5.37
C ALA A 244 -14.50 7.45 -4.26
N ALA A 245 -13.92 6.30 -3.91
CA ALA A 245 -12.83 6.20 -2.95
C ALA A 245 -11.57 6.92 -3.44
N LYS A 246 -11.15 6.68 -4.69
CA LYS A 246 -9.99 7.34 -5.29
C LYS A 246 -10.18 8.85 -5.43
N ALA A 247 -11.38 9.29 -5.79
CA ALA A 247 -11.75 10.69 -5.91
C ALA A 247 -11.95 11.39 -4.54
N GLY A 248 -12.04 10.62 -3.45
CA GLY A 248 -12.32 11.15 -2.12
C GLY A 248 -13.76 11.66 -1.94
N THR A 249 -14.69 11.19 -2.77
CA THR A 249 -16.10 11.59 -2.78
C THR A 249 -17.04 10.55 -2.18
N ALA A 250 -16.51 9.39 -1.75
CA ALA A 250 -17.29 8.36 -1.08
C ALA A 250 -17.94 8.91 0.21
N SER A 251 -19.23 8.63 0.37
CA SER A 251 -20.00 9.11 1.53
C SER A 251 -19.62 8.38 2.81
N ARG A 252 -20.03 8.91 3.97
CA ARG A 252 -19.81 8.22 5.24
C ARG A 252 -20.58 6.89 5.29
N GLU A 253 -21.78 6.84 4.75
CA GLU A 253 -22.58 5.61 4.70
C GLU A 253 -21.97 4.56 3.79
N GLU A 254 -21.18 4.95 2.80
CA GLU A 254 -20.46 4.04 1.90
C GLU A 254 -19.16 3.53 2.52
N LEU A 255 -18.60 4.21 3.52
CA LEU A 255 -17.34 3.84 4.19
C LEU A 255 -17.56 3.14 5.54
N SER A 256 -18.78 2.69 5.83
CA SER A 256 -19.14 2.07 7.11
C SER A 256 -20.23 1.01 6.97
N GLY A 257 -20.27 0.10 7.95
CA GLY A 257 -21.29 -0.96 8.03
C GLY A 257 -20.97 -2.22 7.24
N SER A 258 -19.70 -2.48 6.93
CA SER A 258 -19.28 -3.81 6.45
C SER A 258 -19.40 -4.84 7.58
N THR A 259 -19.73 -6.06 7.19
CA THR A 259 -19.82 -7.23 8.07
C THR A 259 -18.68 -8.22 7.81
N ILE A 260 -18.09 -8.15 6.62
CA ILE A 260 -16.89 -8.88 6.22
C ILE A 260 -16.11 -8.07 5.19
N THR A 261 -14.78 -8.17 5.20
CA THR A 261 -13.92 -7.41 4.27
C THR A 261 -13.21 -8.33 3.27
N ILE A 262 -13.10 -7.87 2.02
CA ILE A 262 -12.14 -8.36 1.03
C ILE A 262 -11.01 -7.34 0.91
N THR A 263 -9.77 -7.83 0.95
CA THR A 263 -8.59 -7.02 0.66
C THR A 263 -7.80 -7.63 -0.50
N SER A 264 -7.34 -6.81 -1.44
CA SER A 264 -6.55 -7.26 -2.57
C SER A 264 -5.54 -6.21 -3.00
N LEU A 265 -4.32 -6.66 -3.28
CA LEU A 265 -3.28 -5.85 -3.93
C LEU A 265 -3.21 -6.13 -5.44
N GLY A 266 -4.16 -6.89 -5.99
CA GLY A 266 -4.18 -7.29 -7.40
C GLY A 266 -2.89 -7.99 -7.83
N ALA A 267 -2.33 -7.56 -8.95
CA ALA A 267 -1.08 -8.10 -9.50
C ALA A 267 0.15 -7.86 -8.61
N MET A 268 0.08 -6.89 -7.68
CA MET A 268 1.13 -6.62 -6.70
C MET A 268 1.00 -7.49 -5.43
N GLY A 269 0.00 -8.37 -5.38
CA GLY A 269 -0.18 -9.31 -4.27
C GLY A 269 1.06 -10.15 -4.00
N GLY A 270 1.33 -10.39 -2.72
CA GLY A 270 2.36 -11.32 -2.28
C GLY A 270 2.01 -12.78 -2.64
N VAL A 271 2.83 -13.73 -2.18
CA VAL A 271 2.46 -15.16 -2.23
C VAL A 271 1.42 -15.48 -1.16
N ALA A 272 1.55 -14.86 0.01
CA ALA A 272 0.59 -14.89 1.10
C ALA A 272 0.64 -13.55 1.83
N THR A 273 -0.45 -13.21 2.52
CA THR A 273 -0.54 -12.03 3.38
C THR A 273 -1.21 -12.42 4.70
N THR A 274 -1.01 -11.66 5.76
CA THR A 274 -1.72 -11.85 7.04
C THR A 274 -2.59 -10.62 7.28
N PRO A 275 -3.75 -10.53 6.60
CA PRO A 275 -4.56 -9.32 6.67
C PRO A 275 -5.03 -9.05 8.09
N VAL A 276 -5.05 -7.78 8.48
CA VAL A 276 -5.60 -7.31 9.76
C VAL A 276 -7.09 -7.12 9.59
N ILE A 277 -7.88 -7.73 10.46
CA ILE A 277 -9.35 -7.67 10.44
C ILE A 277 -9.80 -6.22 10.70
N ASN A 278 -10.81 -5.78 9.96
CA ASN A 278 -11.41 -4.46 10.14
C ASN A 278 -12.36 -4.50 11.35
N TYR A 279 -11.85 -4.15 12.54
CA TYR A 279 -12.64 -4.12 13.76
C TYR A 279 -13.96 -3.33 13.59
N PRO A 280 -15.13 -3.86 14.03
CA PRO A 280 -15.33 -5.07 14.86
C PRO A 280 -15.74 -6.34 14.07
N GLU A 281 -15.42 -6.44 12.78
CA GLU A 281 -15.68 -7.65 11.98
C GLU A 281 -14.94 -8.87 12.54
N VAL A 282 -15.44 -10.07 12.23
CA VAL A 282 -14.81 -11.33 12.67
C VAL A 282 -13.97 -12.00 11.58
N ALA A 283 -14.01 -11.51 10.33
CA ALA A 283 -13.34 -12.14 9.21
C ALA A 283 -12.87 -11.12 8.14
N ILE A 284 -11.74 -11.41 7.50
CA ILE A 284 -11.24 -10.70 6.32
C ILE A 284 -10.61 -11.70 5.34
N VAL A 285 -10.91 -11.57 4.04
CA VAL A 285 -10.39 -12.43 2.98
C VAL A 285 -9.41 -11.65 2.11
N GLY A 286 -8.15 -12.07 2.12
CA GLY A 286 -7.06 -11.50 1.32
C GLY A 286 -6.83 -12.24 0.01
N VAL A 287 -6.88 -11.53 -1.11
CA VAL A 287 -6.62 -12.09 -2.46
C VAL A 287 -5.19 -11.80 -2.89
N ASN A 288 -4.41 -12.85 -3.10
CA ASN A 288 -3.02 -12.76 -3.55
C ASN A 288 -2.90 -12.83 -5.10
N LYS A 289 -1.68 -12.65 -5.62
CA LYS A 289 -1.45 -12.64 -7.07
C LYS A 289 -1.75 -14.00 -7.70
N ILE A 290 -2.26 -13.96 -8.93
CA ILE A 290 -2.40 -15.14 -9.78
C ILE A 290 -1.06 -15.40 -10.49
N MET A 291 -0.60 -16.65 -10.49
CA MET A 291 0.58 -17.07 -11.23
C MET A 291 0.35 -18.41 -11.94
N VAL A 292 0.95 -18.59 -13.11
CA VAL A 292 0.98 -19.91 -13.76
C VAL A 292 2.00 -20.79 -13.01
N ARG A 293 1.56 -21.97 -12.56
CA ARG A 293 2.39 -22.97 -11.88
C ARG A 293 2.19 -24.36 -12.50
N PRO A 294 3.23 -25.21 -12.54
CA PRO A 294 3.06 -26.61 -12.88
C PRO A 294 2.37 -27.32 -11.71
N VAL A 295 1.21 -27.94 -11.96
CA VAL A 295 0.46 -28.73 -10.99
C VAL A 295 0.39 -30.16 -11.49
N TRP A 296 0.64 -31.12 -10.60
CA TRP A 296 0.49 -32.54 -10.91
C TRP A 296 -0.99 -32.91 -10.88
N ASP A 297 -1.53 -33.42 -11.99
CA ASP A 297 -2.94 -33.83 -12.08
C ASP A 297 -3.19 -35.29 -11.67
N GLY A 298 -2.15 -35.99 -11.19
CA GLY A 298 -2.15 -37.43 -10.96
C GLY A 298 -1.37 -38.22 -12.01
N THR A 299 -1.17 -37.65 -13.21
CA THR A 299 -0.55 -38.31 -14.37
C THR A 299 0.55 -37.50 -15.03
N GLN A 300 0.42 -36.18 -15.08
CA GLN A 300 1.38 -35.27 -15.70
C GLN A 300 1.37 -33.89 -15.02
N PHE A 301 2.41 -33.10 -15.27
CA PHE A 301 2.42 -31.69 -14.88
C PHE A 301 1.68 -30.85 -15.92
N ILE A 302 0.61 -30.18 -15.49
CA ILE A 302 -0.15 -29.25 -16.32
C ILE A 302 0.03 -27.81 -15.82
N PRO A 303 0.17 -26.81 -16.70
CA PRO A 303 0.21 -25.42 -16.29
C PRO A 303 -1.18 -24.96 -15.84
N ARG A 304 -1.29 -24.49 -14.59
CA ARG A 304 -2.53 -23.97 -14.00
C ARG A 304 -2.34 -22.56 -13.47
N LYS A 305 -3.39 -21.74 -13.54
CA LYS A 305 -3.42 -20.41 -12.93
C LYS A 305 -3.78 -20.55 -11.46
N MET A 306 -2.77 -20.52 -10.61
CA MET A 306 -2.92 -20.65 -9.17
C MET A 306 -3.00 -19.27 -8.50
N MET A 307 -3.87 -19.17 -7.51
CA MET A 307 -4.07 -17.99 -6.66
C MET A 307 -4.16 -18.42 -5.21
N ASN A 308 -3.67 -17.60 -4.28
CA ASN A 308 -3.81 -17.91 -2.86
C ASN A 308 -4.84 -16.98 -2.22
N LEU A 309 -5.73 -17.54 -1.40
CA LEU A 309 -6.52 -16.76 -0.44
C LEU A 309 -5.83 -16.81 0.92
N SER A 310 -5.57 -15.65 1.50
CA SER A 310 -5.10 -15.52 2.86
C SER A 310 -6.19 -14.87 3.70
N SER A 311 -6.85 -15.66 4.53
CA SER A 311 -7.98 -15.20 5.33
C SER A 311 -7.58 -15.10 6.78
N SER A 312 -7.97 -14.03 7.46
CA SER A 312 -7.81 -13.90 8.91
C SER A 312 -9.18 -13.91 9.58
N PHE A 313 -9.26 -14.59 10.72
CA PHE A 313 -10.47 -14.73 11.52
C PHE A 313 -10.22 -14.40 12.98
N ASP A 314 -11.23 -13.87 13.66
CA ASP A 314 -11.22 -13.66 15.10
C ASP A 314 -11.41 -15.01 15.81
N HIS A 315 -10.34 -15.53 16.43
CA HIS A 315 -10.36 -16.85 17.04
C HIS A 315 -11.27 -16.98 18.27
N ARG A 316 -11.86 -15.86 18.74
CA ARG A 316 -12.87 -15.90 19.81
C ARG A 316 -14.25 -16.30 19.29
N VAL A 317 -14.51 -16.06 18.01
CA VAL A 317 -15.83 -16.29 17.38
C VAL A 317 -15.76 -17.43 16.35
N ILE A 318 -14.68 -17.47 15.57
CA ILE A 318 -14.49 -18.42 14.49
C ILE A 318 -13.32 -19.33 14.84
N ASP A 319 -13.57 -20.63 14.92
CA ASP A 319 -12.50 -21.60 15.16
C ASP A 319 -11.78 -22.03 13.87
N GLY A 320 -10.76 -22.87 14.01
CA GLY A 320 -9.99 -23.36 12.87
C GLY A 320 -10.79 -24.24 11.90
N TRP A 321 -11.80 -24.96 12.39
CA TRP A 321 -12.66 -25.81 11.56
C TRP A 321 -13.61 -24.94 10.73
N ASP A 322 -14.29 -23.98 11.35
CA ASP A 322 -15.17 -23.03 10.68
C ASP A 322 -14.45 -22.25 9.59
N ALA A 323 -13.24 -21.76 9.91
CA ALA A 323 -12.36 -21.08 8.97
C ALA A 323 -12.00 -21.97 7.77
N ALA A 324 -11.65 -23.23 8.02
CA ALA A 324 -11.30 -24.18 6.97
C ALA A 324 -12.52 -24.50 6.09
N VAL A 325 -13.67 -24.82 6.66
CA VAL A 325 -14.90 -25.11 5.90
C VAL A 325 -15.26 -23.93 5.00
N PHE A 326 -15.17 -22.70 5.52
CA PHE A 326 -15.48 -21.49 4.77
C PHE A 326 -14.55 -21.29 3.57
N VAL A 327 -13.25 -21.39 3.80
CA VAL A 327 -12.27 -21.21 2.72
C VAL A 327 -12.31 -22.36 1.71
N GLN A 328 -12.51 -23.60 2.16
CA GLN A 328 -12.69 -24.75 1.26
C GLN A 328 -13.96 -24.63 0.42
N ARG A 329 -15.04 -24.08 0.97
CA ARG A 329 -16.26 -23.83 0.21
C ARG A 329 -16.03 -22.78 -0.87
N ILE A 330 -15.36 -21.68 -0.54
CA ILE A 330 -14.97 -20.67 -1.53
C ILE A 330 -14.06 -21.30 -2.60
N LYS A 331 -13.07 -22.11 -2.21
CA LYS A 331 -12.20 -22.84 -3.13
C LYS A 331 -13.01 -23.68 -4.12
N ALA A 332 -13.91 -24.53 -3.64
CA ALA A 332 -14.75 -25.36 -4.51
C ALA A 332 -15.57 -24.52 -5.51
N LEU A 333 -16.13 -23.39 -5.06
CA LEU A 333 -16.90 -22.48 -5.91
C LEU A 333 -16.03 -21.77 -6.96
N LEU A 334 -14.80 -21.38 -6.62
CA LEU A 334 -13.90 -20.70 -7.57
C LEU A 334 -13.20 -21.67 -8.53
N GLU A 335 -12.91 -22.90 -8.10
CA GLU A 335 -12.35 -23.95 -8.96
C GLU A 335 -13.40 -24.50 -9.93
N THR A 336 -14.67 -24.52 -9.51
CA THR A 336 -15.81 -24.93 -10.33
C THR A 336 -16.85 -23.80 -10.42
N PRO A 337 -16.59 -22.75 -11.21
CA PRO A 337 -17.37 -21.50 -11.18
C PRO A 337 -18.84 -21.65 -11.61
N ALA A 338 -19.22 -22.74 -12.28
CA ALA A 338 -20.62 -23.04 -12.55
C ALA A 338 -21.46 -23.15 -11.26
N LEU A 339 -20.87 -23.69 -10.18
CA LEU A 339 -21.55 -23.86 -8.88
C LEU A 339 -21.89 -22.53 -8.19
N ILE A 340 -21.29 -21.42 -8.60
CA ILE A 340 -21.64 -20.08 -8.13
C ILE A 340 -23.06 -19.70 -8.57
N PHE A 341 -23.51 -20.20 -9.72
CA PHE A 341 -24.74 -19.77 -10.39
C PHE A 341 -25.85 -20.83 -10.41
N VAL A 342 -25.55 -22.05 -9.98
CA VAL A 342 -26.52 -23.14 -9.84
C VAL A 342 -26.91 -23.23 -8.38
N ASP A 343 -28.20 -23.29 -8.08
CA ASP A 343 -28.75 -23.45 -6.73
C ASP A 343 -28.56 -24.87 -6.19
#